data_AF-A0AAD7E885-F1
#
_entry.id   AF-A0AAD7E885-F1
#
_cell.length_a   1.000
_cell.length_b   1.000
_cell.length_c   1.000
_cell.angle_alpha   90.00
_cell.angle_beta   90.00
_cell.angle_gamma   90.00
#
_symmetry.space_group_name_H-M   'P 1'
#
loop_
_entity.id
_entity.type
_entity.pdbx_description
1 polymer ?
#
loop_
_entity_poly.entity_id
_entity_poly.type
_entity_poly.pdbx_seq_one_letter_code
_entity_poly.pdbx_strand_id
1 'polypeptide(L)' 'MRRSKQQMFMCLNLGCENRFSRAFLLKAHIVQHHTSDNLKPICCNWPQCGTVFAIRSDYERHE' A
#
# COMPACT_ATOMS: atom_id res chain seq x y z
N MET A 1 32.59 -13.99 17.26
CA MET A 1 31.35 -14.45 16.62
C MET A 1 30.77 -13.33 15.77
N ARG A 2 30.99 -13.34 14.45
CA ARG A 2 30.34 -12.38 13.56
C ARG A 2 28.89 -12.85 13.43
N ARG A 3 27.95 -12.17 14.11
CA ARG A 3 26.51 -12.32 13.81
C ARG A 3 26.37 -11.95 12.34
N SER A 4 26.29 -12.97 11.48
CA SER A 4 25.89 -12.80 10.10
C SER A 4 24.58 -12.03 10.15
N LYS A 5 24.61 -10.76 9.70
CA LYS A 5 23.42 -9.95 9.55
C LYS A 5 22.53 -10.70 8.57
N GLN A 6 21.62 -11.53 9.06
CA GLN A 6 20.49 -11.99 8.27
C GLN A 6 19.80 -10.72 7.84
N GLN A 7 19.94 -10.40 6.55
CA GLN A 7 19.32 -9.22 5.96
C GLN A 7 17.82 -9.44 6.00
N MET A 8 17.19 -9.01 7.09
CA MET A 8 15.74 -8.99 7.22
C MET A 8 15.23 -7.84 6.35
N PHE A 9 14.22 -8.14 5.56
CA PHE A 9 13.54 -7.21 4.68
C PHE A 9 12.51 -6.44 5.51
N MET A 10 12.86 -5.22 5.91
CA MET A 10 11.97 -4.35 6.68
C MET A 10 11.08 -3.56 5.72
N CYS A 11 9.82 -3.39 6.11
CA CYS A 11 8.96 -2.43 5.45
C CYS A 11 9.42 -1.01 5.79
N LEU A 12 9.52 -0.16 4.77
CA LEU A 12 9.90 1.25 4.90
C LEU A 12 8.68 2.18 4.83
N ASN A 13 7.47 1.62 4.86
CA ASN A 13 6.25 2.40 4.78
C ASN A 13 6.04 3.17 6.11
N LEU A 14 5.61 4.43 6.01
CA LEU A 14 5.45 5.31 7.17
C LEU A 14 4.44 4.69 8.16
N GLY A 15 4.89 4.36 9.37
CA GLY A 15 4.06 3.69 10.39
C GLY A 15 4.00 2.16 10.29
N CYS A 16 4.77 1.53 9.41
CA CYS A 16 4.86 0.07 9.31
C CYS A 16 6.24 -0.44 9.74
N GLU A 17 6.29 -1.20 10.83
CA GLU A 17 7.53 -1.78 11.36
C GLU A 17 7.69 -3.28 11.08
N ASN A 18 6.94 -3.81 10.10
CA ASN A 18 6.97 -5.23 9.76
C ASN A 18 8.31 -5.65 9.16
N ARG A 19 8.84 -6.79 9.62
CA ARG A 19 10.13 -7.35 9.16
C ARG A 19 9.93 -8.76 8.66
N PHE A 20 10.49 -9.04 7.50
CA PHE A 20 10.36 -10.33 6.83
C PHE A 20 11.72 -10.99 6.65
N SER A 21 11.75 -12.32 6.78
CA SER A 21 12.95 -13.12 6.53
C SER A 21 13.27 -13.28 5.05
N ARG A 22 12.30 -12.99 4.16
CA ARG A 22 12.41 -13.17 2.71
C ARG A 22 11.84 -11.97 1.95
N ALA A 23 12.46 -11.63 0.83
CA ALA A 23 12.07 -10.50 -0.01
C ALA A 23 10.65 -10.62 -0.59
N PHE A 24 10.23 -11.83 -0.99
CA PHE A 24 8.90 -12.03 -1.59
C PHE A 24 7.76 -11.78 -0.58
N LEU A 25 7.98 -12.08 0.71
CA LEU A 25 7.00 -11.81 1.76
C LEU A 25 6.86 -10.30 1.98
N LEU A 26 7.98 -9.57 2.04
CA LEU A 26 7.95 -8.12 2.10
C LEU A 26 7.21 -7.53 0.89
N LYS A 27 7.48 -8.05 -0.31
CA LYS A 27 6.83 -7.56 -1.54
C LYS A 27 5.33 -7.80 -1.53
N ALA A 28 4.88 -8.99 -1.12
CA ALA A 28 3.46 -9.30 -0.97
C ALA A 28 2.80 -8.41 0.08
N HIS A 29 3.46 -8.17 1.21
CA HIS A 29 3.00 -7.26 2.26
C HIS A 29 2.85 -5.82 1.74
N ILE A 30 3.86 -5.28 1.06
CA ILE A 30 3.80 -3.94 0.47
C ILE A 30 2.63 -3.88 -0.52
N VAL A 31 2.46 -4.88 -1.39
CA VAL A 31 1.36 -4.88 -2.37
C VAL A 31 -0.02 -4.90 -1.70
N GLN A 32 -0.20 -5.71 -0.66
CA GLN A 32 -1.51 -5.89 -0.02
C GLN A 32 -1.87 -4.79 0.98
N HIS A 33 -0.87 -4.21 1.67
CA HIS A 33 -1.10 -3.27 2.76
C HIS A 33 -0.65 -1.83 2.47
N HIS A 34 0.21 -1.62 1.45
CA HIS A 34 0.77 -0.31 1.13
C HIS A 34 0.55 0.09 -0.33
N THR A 35 0.34 -0.87 -1.22
CA THR A 35 -0.21 -0.68 -2.57
C THR A 35 -1.72 -0.85 -2.53
N SER A 36 -2.32 -0.65 -1.35
CA SER A 36 -3.65 -0.08 -1.26
C SER A 36 -3.59 1.24 -2.01
N ASP A 37 -4.01 1.18 -3.26
CA ASP A 37 -4.94 2.20 -3.71
C ASP A 37 -4.35 3.58 -4.01
N ASN A 38 -3.24 3.60 -4.74
CA ASN A 38 -2.72 4.84 -5.30
C ASN A 38 -2.13 4.54 -6.66
N LEU A 39 -2.85 4.94 -7.71
CA LEU A 39 -2.35 5.46 -9.01
C LEU A 39 -3.34 5.24 -10.17
N LYS A 40 -4.64 5.25 -9.89
CA LYS A 40 -5.55 5.82 -10.89
C LYS A 40 -6.54 6.72 -10.16
N PRO A 41 -6.53 8.05 -10.41
CA PRO A 41 -7.60 8.90 -9.92
C PRO A 41 -8.93 8.30 -10.40
N ILE A 42 -9.74 7.83 -9.47
CA ILE A 42 -11.06 7.32 -9.78
C ILE A 42 -11.98 8.53 -9.78
N CYS A 43 -12.35 8.97 -10.97
CA CYS A 43 -13.35 10.01 -11.14
C CYS A 43 -14.74 9.37 -11.05
N CYS A 44 -15.62 9.99 -10.27
CA CYS A 44 -17.03 9.65 -10.31
C CYS A 44 -17.58 10.01 -11.70
N ASN A 45 -18.24 9.07 -12.39
CA ASN A 45 -18.81 9.29 -13.73
C ASN A 45 -20.21 9.94 -13.67
N TRP A 46 -20.60 10.50 -12.53
CA TRP A 46 -21.89 11.16 -12.37
C TRP A 46 -21.83 12.60 -12.88
N PRO A 47 -22.79 13.05 -13.71
CA PRO A 47 -22.78 14.38 -14.32
C PRO A 47 -22.91 15.54 -13.31
N GLN A 48 -23.16 15.26 -12.02
CA GLN A 48 -23.20 16.24 -10.93
C GLN A 48 -22.08 16.07 -9.89
N CYS A 49 -21.23 15.05 -10.02
CA CYS A 49 -20.18 14.76 -9.04
C CYS A 49 -18.82 14.69 -9.73
N GLY A 50 -18.10 15.81 -9.74
CA GLY A 50 -16.74 15.91 -10.30
C GLY A 50 -15.64 15.44 -9.34
N THR A 51 -15.98 14.64 -8.34
CA THR A 51 -15.05 14.28 -7.26
C THR A 51 -14.07 13.23 -7.76
N VAL A 52 -12.78 13.53 -7.57
CA VAL A 52 -11.67 12.66 -7.94
C VAL A 52 -11.08 12.08 -6.67
N PHE A 53 -11.17 10.76 -6.54
CA PHE A 53 -10.61 10.06 -5.39
C PHE A 53 -9.23 9.51 -5.76
N ALA A 54 -8.24 9.79 -4.92
CA ALA A 54 -6.93 9.17 -5.03
C ALA A 54 -6.96 7.68 -4.62
N ILE A 55 -8.01 7.30 -3.89
CA ILE A 55 -8.18 6.03 -3.20
C ILE A 55 -9.59 5.47 -3.52
N ARG A 56 -9.68 4.27 -4.12
CA ARG A 56 -10.85 3.40 -4.30
C ARG A 56 -11.64 3.19 -3.03
N SER A 57 -11.00 3.06 -1.86
CA SER A 57 -11.71 2.95 -0.58
C SER A 57 -12.59 4.19 -0.29
N ASP A 58 -12.12 5.39 -0.65
CA ASP A 58 -12.90 6.63 -0.57
C ASP A 58 -13.97 6.69 -1.68
N TYR A 59 -13.67 6.19 -2.88
CA TYR A 59 -14.66 6.05 -3.95
C TYR A 59 -15.79 5.06 -3.62
N GLU A 60 -15.50 3.91 -3.02
CA GLU A 60 -16.51 2.89 -2.65
C GLU A 60 -17.42 3.36 -1.51
N ARG A 61 -16.96 4.30 -0.68
CA ARG A 61 -17.77 4.96 0.36
C ARG A 61 -18.52 6.20 -0.14
N HIS A 62 -18.37 6.57 -1.41
CA HIS A 62 -19.11 7.67 -1.99
C HIS A 62 -20.53 7.19 -2.35
N GLU A 63 -21.49 7.52 -1.51
CA GLU A 63 -22.94 7.28 -1.68
C GLU A 63 -23.58 8.31 -2.63
#